data_AF-A0A7X9X9V1-F1
#
_entry.id   AF-A0A7X9X9V1-F1
#
_cell.length_a   1.000
_cell.length_b   1.000
_cell.length_c   1.000
_cell.angle_alpha   90.00
_cell.angle_beta   90.00
_cell.angle_gamma   90.00
#
_symmetry.space_group_name_H-M   'P 1'
#
loop_
_entity.id
_entity.type
_entity.pdbx_description
1 polymer ?
#
loop_
_entity_poly.entity_id
_entity_poly.type
_entity_poly.pdbx_seq_one_letter_code
_entity_poly.pdbx_strand_id
1 'polypeptide(L)'
;MIRGFMLILAMLSLGTLINEISGLPIPGNVIGMIILFLCLYLKIIPYEWVKDAAQSLTRRMSLFFIPAGVGMMEYLDMIQNNWLMISVTIVGSMFAVMLSAGFAGEFLGKKEDK
;
A
#
# COMPACT_ATOMS: atom_id res chain seq x y z
N MET A 1 10.23 1.18 -19.45
CA MET A 1 9.32 2.13 -18.75
C MET A 1 7.84 1.92 -19.06
N ILE A 2 7.32 2.24 -20.26
CA ILE A 2 5.86 2.17 -20.54
C ILE A 2 5.30 0.75 -20.33
N ARG A 3 6.02 -0.28 -20.79
CA ARG A 3 5.64 -1.68 -20.58
C ARG A 3 5.50 -2.05 -19.10
N GLY A 4 6.48 -1.66 -18.27
CA GLY A 4 6.44 -1.88 -16.82
C GLY A 4 5.27 -1.15 -16.15
N PHE A 5 4.97 0.08 -16.58
CA PHE A 5 3.83 0.84 -16.07
C PHE A 5 2.50 0.15 -16.41
N MET A 6 2.34 -0.31 -17.65
CA MET A 6 1.17 -1.10 -18.06
C MET A 6 1.05 -2.41 -17.28
N LEU A 7 2.16 -3.11 -17.01
CA LEU A 7 2.13 -4.33 -16.21
C LEU A 7 1.69 -4.07 -14.76
N ILE A 8 2.23 -3.01 -14.12
CA ILE A 8 1.84 -2.63 -12.76
C ILE A 8 0.34 -2.28 -12.72
N LEU A 9 -0.14 -1.48 -13.67
CA LEU A 9 -1.56 -1.14 -13.77
C LEU A 9 -2.44 -2.36 -14.07
N ALA A 10 -2.01 -3.25 -14.96
CA ALA A 10 -2.76 -4.47 -15.28
C ALA A 10 -2.89 -5.38 -14.05
N MET A 11 -1.82 -5.57 -13.28
CA MET A 11 -1.88 -6.35 -12.04
C MET A 11 -2.76 -5.68 -10.99
N LEU A 12 -2.74 -4.34 -10.89
CA LEU A 12 -3.67 -3.59 -10.03
C LEU A 12 -5.12 -3.83 -10.46
N SER A 13 -5.44 -3.68 -11.74
CA SER A 13 -6.79 -3.91 -12.27
C SER A 13 -7.26 -5.36 -12.04
N LEU A 14 -6.39 -6.34 -12.25
CA LEU A 14 -6.69 -7.75 -11.96
C LEU A 14 -6.94 -7.97 -10.47
N GLY A 15 -6.12 -7.40 -9.59
CA GLY A 15 -6.30 -7.50 -8.14
C GLY A 15 -7.62 -6.88 -7.66
N THR A 16 -7.99 -5.72 -8.22
CA THR A 16 -9.29 -5.09 -7.95
C THR A 16 -10.45 -5.95 -8.45
N LEU A 17 -10.37 -6.47 -9.67
CA LEU A 17 -11.41 -7.35 -10.23
C LEU A 17 -11.59 -8.63 -9.37
N ILE A 18 -10.48 -9.23 -8.93
CA ILE A 18 -10.51 -10.40 -8.05
C ILE A 18 -11.13 -10.05 -6.69
N ASN A 19 -10.81 -8.88 -6.13
CA ASN A 19 -11.39 -8.42 -4.88
C ASN A 19 -12.92 -8.27 -4.99
N GLU A 20 -13.39 -7.62 -6.06
CA GLU A 20 -14.82 -7.42 -6.32
C GLU A 20 -15.58 -8.75 -6.49
N ILE A 21 -15.00 -9.72 -7.18
CA ILE A 21 -15.65 -11.03 -7.41
C ILE A 21 -15.58 -11.92 -6.17
N SER A 22 -14.46 -11.94 -5.46
CA SER A 22 -14.21 -12.91 -4.37
C SER A 22 -14.76 -12.44 -3.03
N GLY A 23 -15.07 -11.15 -2.88
CA GLY A 23 -15.56 -10.57 -1.62
C GLY A 23 -14.56 -10.66 -0.47
N LEU A 24 -13.26 -10.80 -0.77
CA LEU A 24 -12.23 -10.93 0.25
C LEU A 24 -12.05 -9.60 1.01
N PRO A 25 -11.76 -9.63 2.33
CA PRO A 25 -11.52 -8.43 3.13
C PRO A 25 -10.16 -7.77 2.84
N ILE A 26 -9.45 -8.20 1.78
CA ILE A 26 -8.12 -7.72 1.42
C ILE A 26 -8.25 -6.73 0.26
N PRO A 27 -7.77 -5.48 0.39
CA PRO A 27 -7.82 -4.49 -0.68
C PRO A 27 -7.23 -5.00 -2.01
N GLY A 28 -7.87 -4.66 -3.14
CA GLY A 28 -7.46 -5.12 -4.47
C GLY A 28 -6.01 -4.78 -4.85
N ASN A 29 -5.47 -3.65 -4.36
CA ASN A 29 -4.07 -3.28 -4.60
C ASN A 29 -3.07 -4.27 -3.96
N VAL A 30 -3.37 -4.79 -2.77
CA VAL A 30 -2.54 -5.80 -2.10
C VAL A 30 -2.59 -7.11 -2.88
N ILE A 31 -3.77 -7.50 -3.35
CA ILE A 31 -3.94 -8.69 -4.20
C ILE A 31 -3.12 -8.53 -5.49
N GLY A 32 -3.21 -7.38 -6.15
CA GLY A 32 -2.43 -7.08 -7.36
C GLY A 32 -0.92 -7.14 -7.12
N MET A 33 -0.44 -6.66 -5.97
CA MET A 33 0.97 -6.79 -5.58
C MET A 33 1.40 -8.25 -5.38
N ILE A 34 0.56 -9.08 -4.75
CA ILE A 34 0.83 -10.51 -4.57
C ILE A 34 0.89 -11.22 -5.93
N ILE A 35 -0.03 -10.92 -6.85
CA ILE A 35 -0.01 -11.49 -8.20
C ILE A 35 1.26 -11.09 -8.94
N LEU A 36 1.62 -9.80 -8.93
CA LEU A 36 2.84 -9.31 -9.56
C LEU A 36 4.08 -10.00 -8.96
N PHE A 37 4.13 -10.14 -7.64
CA PHE A 37 5.20 -10.85 -6.95
C PHE A 37 5.30 -12.31 -7.40
N LEU A 38 4.18 -13.03 -7.47
CA LEU A 38 4.15 -14.42 -7.96
C LEU A 38 4.63 -14.52 -9.41
N CYS A 39 4.22 -13.60 -10.29
CA CYS A 39 4.67 -13.58 -11.68
C CYS A 39 6.19 -13.33 -11.80
N LEU A 40 6.76 -12.48 -10.95
CA LEU A 40 8.20 -12.24 -10.89
C LEU A 40 8.94 -13.44 -10.29
N TYR A 41 8.41 -14.02 -9.22
CA TYR A 41 8.98 -15.20 -8.54
C TYR A 41 9.04 -16.42 -9.46
N LEU A 42 7.95 -16.67 -10.19
CA LEU A 42 7.86 -17.74 -11.20
C LEU A 42 8.62 -17.40 -12.50
N LYS A 43 9.26 -16.23 -12.58
CA LYS A 43 9.99 -15.73 -13.76
C LYS A 43 9.14 -15.66 -15.05
N ILE A 44 7.81 -15.57 -14.91
CA ILE A 44 6.89 -15.35 -16.03
C ILE A 44 7.14 -13.96 -16.63
N ILE A 45 7.40 -12.98 -15.77
CA ILE A 45 7.73 -11.61 -16.16
C ILE A 45 9.20 -11.34 -15.82
N PRO A 46 10.03 -10.88 -16.78
CA PRO A 46 11.39 -10.46 -16.49
C PRO A 46 11.41 -9.25 -15.55
N TYR A 47 12.21 -9.33 -14.48
CA TYR A 47 12.35 -8.25 -13.49
C TYR A 47 12.69 -6.89 -14.13
N GLU A 48 13.56 -6.89 -15.15
CA GLU A 48 13.99 -5.69 -15.86
C GLU A 48 12.84 -4.91 -16.49
N TRP A 49 11.75 -5.58 -16.87
CA TRP A 49 10.60 -4.92 -17.50
C TRP A 49 9.85 -4.00 -16.55
N VAL A 50 9.82 -4.36 -15.26
CA VAL A 50 9.04 -3.69 -14.23
C VAL A 50 9.92 -2.74 -13.40
N LYS A 51 11.20 -3.08 -13.22
CA LYS A 51 12.16 -2.35 -12.37
C LYS A 51 12.14 -0.84 -12.55
N ASP A 52 12.39 -0.35 -13.77
CA ASP A 52 12.50 1.08 -14.03
C ASP A 52 11.19 1.83 -13.78
N ALA A 53 10.06 1.19 -14.10
CA ALA A 53 8.75 1.76 -13.86
C ALA A 53 8.47 1.85 -12.36
N ALA A 54 8.64 0.75 -11.63
CA ALA A 54 8.45 0.70 -10.18
C ALA A 54 9.34 1.71 -9.45
N GLN A 55 10.63 1.78 -9.79
CA GLN A 55 11.54 2.77 -9.20
C GLN A 55 11.11 4.20 -9.48
N SER A 56 10.62 4.50 -10.69
CA SER A 56 10.16 5.84 -11.06
C SER A 56 8.89 6.24 -10.28
N LEU A 57 7.91 5.33 -10.13
CA LEU A 57 6.71 5.57 -9.31
C LEU A 57 7.09 5.83 -7.86
N THR A 58 7.87 4.94 -7.26
CA THR A 58 8.24 5.03 -5.84
C THR A 58 9.08 6.29 -5.56
N ARG A 59 10.00 6.66 -6.46
CA ARG A 59 10.78 7.90 -6.32
C ARG A 59 9.88 9.15 -6.35
N ARG A 60 8.75 9.07 -7.05
CA ARG A 60 7.79 10.17 -7.21
C ARG A 60 6.55 9.99 -6.33
N MET A 61 6.61 9.14 -5.30
CA MET A 61 5.42 8.84 -4.48
C MET A 61 4.77 10.08 -3.87
N SER A 62 5.57 11.08 -3.51
CA SER A 62 5.13 12.38 -3.02
C SER A 62 4.11 13.07 -3.95
N LEU A 63 4.25 12.92 -5.28
CA LEU A 63 3.30 13.48 -6.24
C LEU A 63 1.91 12.82 -6.13
N PHE A 64 1.84 11.53 -5.84
CA PHE A 64 0.57 10.81 -5.70
C PHE A 64 -0.15 11.11 -4.37
N PHE A 65 0.53 11.70 -3.38
CA PHE A 65 -0.12 12.19 -2.16
C PHE A 65 -0.83 13.54 -2.37
N ILE A 66 -0.49 14.30 -3.42
CA ILE A 66 -1.11 15.61 -3.69
C ILE A 66 -2.62 15.47 -3.95
N PRO A 67 -3.11 14.59 -4.86
CA PRO A 67 -4.54 14.40 -5.07
C PRO A 67 -5.28 13.96 -3.79
N ALA A 68 -4.68 13.07 -3.01
CA ALA A 68 -5.26 12.62 -1.73
C ALA A 68 -5.37 13.78 -0.73
N GLY A 69 -4.36 14.65 -0.66
CA GLY A 69 -4.37 15.84 0.19
C GLY A 69 -5.39 16.89 -0.25
N VAL A 70 -5.51 17.14 -1.56
CA VAL A 70 -6.52 18.07 -2.10
C VAL A 70 -7.93 17.52 -1.88
N GLY A 71 -8.15 16.20 -2.01
CA GLY A 71 -9.44 15.58 -1.69
C GLY A 71 -9.84 15.75 -0.22
N MET A 72 -8.88 15.77 0.71
CA MET A 72 -9.18 16.10 2.11
C MET A 72 -9.67 17.54 2.33
N MET A 73 -9.39 18.46 1.40
CA MET A 73 -9.84 19.85 1.54
C MET A 73 -11.37 19.97 1.56
N GLU A 74 -12.08 19.05 0.93
CA GLU A 74 -13.56 18.99 0.96
C GLU A 74 -14.11 18.72 2.37
N TYR A 75 -13.31 18.17 3.27
CA TYR A 75 -13.71 17.80 4.63
C TYR A 75 -13.12 18.74 5.71
N LEU A 76 -12.56 19.89 5.32
CA LEU A 76 -11.89 20.80 6.27
C LEU A 76 -12.81 21.27 7.40
N ASP A 77 -14.08 21.57 7.11
CA ASP A 77 -15.02 22.02 8.14
C ASP A 77 -15.30 20.92 9.17
N MET A 78 -15.42 19.67 8.71
CA MET A 78 -15.58 18.51 9.61
C MET A 78 -14.33 18.29 10.46
N ILE A 79 -13.14 18.44 9.86
CA ILE A 79 -11.85 18.32 10.55
C ILE A 79 -11.72 19.42 11.60
N GLN A 80 -12.05 20.67 11.28
CA GLN A 80 -11.98 21.79 12.21
C GLN A 80 -12.92 21.59 13.40
N ASN A 81 -14.13 21.09 13.19
CA ASN A 81 -15.08 20.84 14.27
C ASN A 81 -14.64 19.69 15.20
N ASN A 82 -13.85 18.73 14.71
CA ASN A 82 -13.45 17.52 15.44
C ASN A 82 -11.92 17.40 15.61
N TRP A 83 -11.17 18.50 15.47
CA TRP A 83 -9.72 18.49 15.33
C TRP A 83 -9.02 17.81 16.51
N LEU A 84 -9.56 17.99 17.72
CA LEU A 84 -9.02 17.41 18.95
C LEU A 84 -9.16 15.88 18.94
N MET A 85 -10.35 15.38 18.61
CA MET A 85 -10.64 13.94 18.57
C MET A 85 -9.83 13.26 17.47
N ILE A 86 -9.77 13.87 16.29
CA ILE A 86 -8.97 13.37 15.16
C ILE A 86 -7.49 13.31 15.54
N SER A 87 -6.94 14.37 16.15
CA SER A 87 -5.53 14.41 16.54
C SER A 87 -5.17 13.34 17.57
N VAL A 88 -6.02 13.14 18.59
CA VAL A 88 -5.83 12.10 19.61
C VAL A 88 -5.89 10.71 18.98
N THR A 89 -6.85 10.45 18.08
CA THR A 89 -6.95 9.16 17.38
C THR A 89 -5.76 8.90 16.47
N ILE A 90 -5.28 9.90 15.72
CA ILE A 90 -4.10 9.76 14.86
C ILE A 90 -2.86 9.42 15.69
N VAL A 91 -2.56 10.21 16.72
CA VAL A 91 -1.38 10.00 17.56
C VAL A 91 -1.49 8.68 18.32
N GLY A 92 -2.65 8.40 18.91
CA GLY A 92 -2.89 7.15 19.64
C GLY A 92 -2.76 5.91 18.75
N SER A 93 -3.35 5.91 17.55
CA SER A 93 -3.24 4.80 16.60
C SER A 93 -1.81 4.64 16.05
N MET A 94 -1.10 5.74 15.82
CA MET A 94 0.31 5.71 15.41
C MET A 94 1.16 4.96 16.45
N PHE A 95 1.04 5.31 17.74
CA PHE A 95 1.75 4.60 18.81
C PHE A 95 1.29 3.15 18.93
N ALA A 96 -0.01 2.87 18.85
CA ALA A 96 -0.53 1.51 18.93
C ALA A 96 0.02 0.61 17.81
N VAL A 97 0.05 1.10 16.57
CA VAL A 97 0.62 0.38 15.42
C VAL A 97 2.13 0.20 15.59
N MET A 98 2.86 1.25 16.00
CA MET A 98 4.31 1.16 16.20
C MET A 98 4.68 0.16 17.29
N LEU A 99 3.97 0.17 18.42
CA LEU A 99 4.19 -0.79 19.51
C LEU A 99 3.84 -2.22 19.08
N SER A 100 2.66 -2.41 18.48
CA SER A 100 2.23 -3.75 18.04
C SER A 100 3.15 -4.34 16.97
N ALA A 101 3.60 -3.53 16.00
CA ALA A 101 4.57 -3.95 15.01
C ALA A 101 5.93 -4.27 15.63
N GLY A 102 6.39 -3.46 16.59
CA GLY A 102 7.63 -3.70 17.34
C GLY A 102 7.59 -5.02 18.11
N PHE A 103 6.52 -5.26 18.88
CA PHE A 103 6.32 -6.53 19.59
C PHE A 103 6.21 -7.72 18.63
N ALA A 104 5.50 -7.59 17.52
CA ALA A 104 5.42 -8.65 16.50
C ALA A 104 6.80 -8.97 15.91
N GLY A 105 7.60 -7.94 15.64
CA GLY A 105 8.99 -8.08 15.17
C GLY A 105 9.88 -8.80 16.18
N GLU A 106 9.81 -8.43 17.46
CA GLU A 106 10.58 -9.09 18.52
C GLU A 106 10.14 -10.55 18.71
N PHE A 107 8.83 -10.82 18.66
CA PHE A 107 8.29 -12.18 18.78
C PHE A 107 8.74 -13.10 17.63
N LEU A 108 8.78 -12.57 16.40
CA LEU A 108 9.25 -13.31 15.23
C LEU A 108 10.77 -13.50 15.25
N GLY A 109 11.54 -12.45 15.59
CA GLY A 109 13.01 -12.54 15.68
C GLY A 109 13.49 -13.50 16.77
N LYS A 110 12.77 -13.57 17.90
CA LYS A 110 13.05 -14.53 18.98
C LYS A 110 12.77 -15.99 18.60
N LYS A 111 12.09 -16.23 17.49
CA LYS A 111 11.81 -17.56 16.92
C LYS A 111 12.87 -18.00 15.91
N GLU A 112 13.72 -17.08 15.42
CA GLU A 112 14.84 -17.36 14.51
C GLU A 112 16.12 -17.78 15.27
N ASP A 113 16.22 -17.43 16.56
CA ASP A 113 17.36 -17.77 17.45
C ASP A 113 17.18 -19.09 18.24
N LYS A 114 16.19 -19.93 17.90
CA LYS A 114 15.96 -21.27 18.49
C LYS A 114 15.87 -22.35 17.41
#